data_AF-A0A535FAV1-F1
#
_entry.id   AF-A0A535FAV1-F1
#
_cell.length_a   1.000
_cell.length_b   1.000
_cell.length_c   1.000
_cell.angle_alpha   90.00
_cell.angle_beta   90.00
_cell.angle_gamma   90.00
#
_symmetry.space_group_name_H-M   'P 1'
#
loop_
_entity.id
_entity.type
_entity.pdbx_description
1 polymer ?
#
loop_
_entity_poly.entity_id
_entity_poly.type
_entity_poly.pdbx_seq_one_letter_code
_entity_poly.pdbx_strand_id
1 'polypeptide(L)'
;MTTIPSRDQEAAITSLQQRILSCRLCQQHGYIPIAHPIVSGRASDRVLVIGQAPGHRSVAKGRSFSGPGGSILQKWLEQAGFPPRYLHEHTYLSSLTRCDPGRSPKGNGDRRPSP
;
A
#
# COMPACT_ATOMS: atom_id res chain seq x y z
N MET A 1 18.85 5.91 -16.78
CA MET A 1 18.70 7.25 -16.17
C MET A 1 17.76 7.14 -14.99
N THR A 2 18.28 7.27 -13.76
CA THR A 2 17.49 7.36 -12.54
C THR A 2 17.14 8.83 -12.34
N THR A 3 15.86 9.17 -12.42
CA THR A 3 15.40 10.55 -12.19
C THR A 3 15.50 10.84 -10.70
N ILE A 4 16.36 11.78 -10.32
CA ILE A 4 16.50 12.21 -8.93
C ILE A 4 15.33 13.16 -8.64
N PRO A 5 14.45 12.86 -7.65
CA PRO A 5 13.36 13.76 -7.30
C PRO A 5 13.91 15.08 -6.75
N SER A 6 13.20 16.19 -6.98
CA SER A 6 13.54 17.46 -6.35
C SER A 6 13.27 17.40 -4.84
N ARG A 7 13.93 18.26 -4.07
CA ARG A 7 13.67 18.39 -2.62
C ARG A 7 12.20 18.68 -2.32
N ASP A 8 11.55 19.47 -3.17
CA ASP A 8 10.13 19.81 -3.02
C ASP A 8 9.24 18.58 -3.25
N GLN A 9 9.59 17.72 -4.21
CA GLN A 9 8.86 16.46 -4.46
C GLN A 9 9.01 15.49 -3.28
N GLU A 10 10.22 15.35 -2.74
CA GLU A 10 10.46 14.53 -1.54
C GLU A 10 9.66 15.06 -0.35
N ALA A 11 9.73 16.37 -0.08
CA ALA A 11 8.97 17.00 1.00
C ALA A 11 7.46 16.84 0.83
N ALA A 12 6.94 16.98 -0.40
CA ALA A 12 5.52 16.80 -0.69
C ALA A 12 5.06 15.35 -0.43
N ILE A 13 5.83 14.35 -0.86
CA ILE A 13 5.52 12.94 -0.61
C ILE A 13 5.58 12.63 0.89
N THR A 14 6.61 13.09 1.60
CA THR A 14 6.72 12.90 3.06
C THR A 14 5.53 13.54 3.78
N SER A 15 5.16 14.77 3.43
CA SER A 15 4.00 15.47 4.02
C SER A 15 2.69 14.70 3.77
N LEU A 16 2.47 14.21 2.54
CA LEU A 16 1.32 13.38 2.21
C LEU A 16 1.30 12.08 3.02
N GLN A 17 2.44 11.40 3.13
CA GLN A 17 2.56 10.15 3.90
C GLN A 17 2.24 10.38 5.39
N GLN A 18 2.71 11.47 5.99
CA GLN A 18 2.38 11.82 7.37
C GLN A 18 0.88 12.07 7.56
N ARG A 19 0.24 12.80 6.64
CA ARG A 19 -1.21 13.03 6.65
C ARG A 19 -2.01 11.73 6.54
N ILE A 20 -1.53 10.77 5.74
CA ILE A 20 -2.15 9.44 5.64
C ILE A 20 -2.00 8.68 6.96
N LEU A 21 -0.80 8.68 7.55
CA LEU A 21 -0.51 7.97 8.81
C LEU A 21 -1.33 8.53 9.99
N SER A 22 -1.63 9.83 9.99
CA SER A 22 -2.46 10.48 11.02
C SER A 22 -3.96 10.37 10.77
N CYS A 23 -4.41 9.87 9.60
CA CYS A 23 -5.83 9.84 9.26
C CYS A 23 -6.61 8.85 10.14
N ARG A 24 -7.76 9.30 10.67
CA ARG A 24 -8.68 8.50 11.51
C ARG A 24 -10.16 8.56 11.06
N LEU A 25 -10.45 9.18 9.92
CA LEU A 25 -11.82 9.48 9.47
C LEU A 25 -12.72 8.23 9.41
N CYS A 26 -12.27 7.13 8.78
CA CYS A 26 -13.09 5.94 8.66
C CYS A 26 -13.42 5.28 10.01
N GLN A 27 -12.52 5.40 11.00
CA GLN A 27 -12.78 4.93 12.35
C GLN A 27 -13.77 5.85 13.07
N GLN A 28 -13.62 7.17 12.94
CA GLN A 28 -14.53 8.16 13.53
C GLN A 28 -15.97 8.03 13.01
N HIS A 29 -16.13 7.67 11.74
CA HIS A 29 -17.44 7.40 11.13
C HIS A 29 -17.95 5.97 11.35
N GLY A 30 -17.21 5.11 12.07
CA GLY A 30 -17.64 3.75 12.39
C GLY A 30 -17.57 2.75 11.22
N TYR A 31 -16.89 3.07 10.11
CA TYR A 31 -16.74 2.15 8.98
C TYR A 31 -15.75 1.00 9.25
N ILE A 32 -14.76 1.26 10.10
CA ILE A 32 -13.76 0.29 10.58
C ILE A 32 -13.57 0.45 12.09
N PRO A 33 -13.25 -0.62 12.83
CA PRO A 33 -13.06 -0.53 14.28
C PRO A 33 -11.76 0.17 14.67
N ILE A 34 -10.71 0.02 13.86
CA ILE A 34 -9.39 0.60 14.10
C ILE A 34 -8.77 1.08 12.80
N ALA A 35 -8.28 2.32 12.79
CA ALA A 35 -7.49 2.85 11.70
C ALA A 35 -6.02 2.44 11.87
N HIS A 36 -5.50 1.73 10.87
CA HIS A 36 -4.08 1.38 10.76
C HIS A 36 -3.59 1.70 9.36
N PRO A 37 -3.43 2.99 9.03
CA PRO A 37 -2.98 3.42 7.71
C PRO A 37 -1.55 2.96 7.43
N ILE A 38 -1.31 2.44 6.22
CA ILE A 38 0.03 2.03 5.78
C ILE A 38 0.49 2.89 4.60
N VAL A 39 1.75 3.29 4.63
CA VAL A 39 2.45 3.96 3.53
C VAL A 39 3.71 3.18 3.18
N SER A 40 4.10 3.15 1.91
CA SER A 40 5.29 2.46 1.45
C SER A 40 5.76 3.04 0.12
N GLY A 41 7.03 3.41 0.05
CA GLY A 41 7.65 3.97 -1.15
C GLY A 41 8.30 5.33 -0.93
N ARG A 42 9.05 5.75 -1.94
CA ARG A 42 9.86 6.97 -1.98
C ARG A 42 9.48 7.79 -3.22
N ALA A 43 9.76 9.09 -3.19
CA ALA A 43 9.56 9.97 -4.35
C ALA A 43 10.38 9.55 -5.57
N SER A 44 11.48 8.81 -5.36
CA SER A 44 12.36 8.28 -6.42
C SER A 44 11.83 7.01 -7.09
N ASP A 45 10.80 6.36 -6.54
CA ASP A 45 10.27 5.12 -7.11
C ASP A 45 9.55 5.43 -8.43
N ARG A 46 9.95 4.75 -9.50
CA ARG A 46 9.43 5.00 -10.86
C ARG A 46 8.24 4.14 -11.25
N VAL A 47 7.87 3.21 -10.38
CA VAL A 47 6.73 2.31 -10.55
C VAL A 47 5.80 2.50 -9.37
N LEU A 48 4.53 2.78 -9.64
CA LEU A 48 3.47 2.86 -8.65
C LEU A 48 2.54 1.66 -8.81
N VAL A 49 2.41 0.85 -7.76
CA VAL A 49 1.44 -0.24 -7.71
C VAL A 49 0.28 0.17 -6.82
N ILE A 50 -0.94 0.07 -7.33
CA ILE A 50 -2.17 0.39 -6.59
C ILE A 50 -3.01 -0.86 -6.44
N GLY A 51 -3.11 -1.36 -5.20
CA GLY A 51 -4.04 -2.43 -4.81
C GLY A 51 -5.40 -1.90 -4.35
N GLN A 52 -6.27 -2.78 -3.89
CA GLN A 52 -7.56 -2.39 -3.33
C GLN A 52 -7.43 -1.84 -1.91
N ALA A 53 -6.90 -2.65 -0.98
CA ALA A 53 -6.70 -2.30 0.42
C ALA A 53 -5.51 -3.07 1.03
N PRO A 54 -4.94 -2.62 2.16
CA PRO A 54 -4.05 -3.45 2.95
C PRO A 54 -4.85 -4.56 3.65
N GLY A 55 -4.55 -5.83 3.35
CA GLY A 55 -5.13 -6.93 4.12
C GLY A 55 -4.49 -7.13 5.50
N HIS A 56 -5.09 -7.99 6.32
CA HIS A 56 -4.67 -8.23 7.72
C HIS A 56 -3.18 -8.53 7.91
N ARG A 57 -2.55 -9.24 6.95
CA ARG A 57 -1.12 -9.58 6.98
C ARG A 57 -0.24 -8.37 6.77
N SER A 58 -0.69 -7.42 5.95
CA SER A 58 -0.01 -6.15 5.72
C SER A 58 -0.06 -5.27 6.96
N VAL A 59 -1.24 -5.19 7.62
CA VAL A 59 -1.40 -4.49 8.90
C VAL A 59 -0.51 -5.11 9.99
N ALA A 60 -0.57 -6.42 10.18
CA ALA A 60 0.23 -7.10 11.20
C ALA A 60 1.75 -6.89 11.02
N LYS A 61 2.23 -6.71 9.78
CA LYS A 61 3.64 -6.47 9.47
C LYS A 61 3.99 -4.99 9.26
N GLY A 62 3.03 -4.08 9.32
CA GLY A 62 3.23 -2.67 8.97
C GLY A 62 3.77 -2.47 7.54
N ARG A 63 3.48 -3.39 6.60
CA ARG A 63 4.08 -3.40 5.26
C ARG A 63 3.07 -3.79 4.18
N SER A 64 2.85 -2.90 3.21
CA SER A 64 1.99 -3.13 2.06
C SER A 64 2.35 -4.43 1.31
N PHE A 65 1.36 -5.11 0.72
CA PHE A 65 1.55 -6.33 -0.08
C PHE A 65 2.27 -7.48 0.66
N SER A 66 2.05 -7.64 1.97
CA SER A 66 2.69 -8.73 2.74
C SER A 66 1.94 -10.08 2.72
N GLY A 67 0.84 -10.16 1.98
CA GLY A 67 0.00 -11.36 1.84
C GLY A 67 0.27 -12.16 0.55
N PRO A 68 -0.53 -13.21 0.29
CA PRO A 68 -0.38 -14.06 -0.90
C PRO A 68 -0.38 -13.28 -2.22
N GLY A 69 -1.22 -12.25 -2.35
CA GLY A 69 -1.27 -11.40 -3.54
C GLY A 69 0.05 -10.67 -3.81
N GLY A 70 0.77 -10.23 -2.77
CA GLY A 70 2.09 -9.62 -2.94
C GLY A 70 3.16 -10.64 -3.33
N SER A 71 3.10 -11.85 -2.77
CA SER A 71 3.99 -12.95 -3.19
C SER A 71 3.76 -13.34 -4.66
N ILE A 72 2.51 -13.36 -5.13
CA ILE A 72 2.18 -13.62 -6.53
C ILE A 72 2.69 -12.49 -7.41
N LEU A 73 2.45 -11.23 -7.03
CA LEU A 73 2.92 -10.08 -7.79
C LEU A 73 4.45 -10.03 -7.91
N GLN A 74 5.17 -10.35 -6.83
CA GLN A 74 6.64 -10.46 -6.88
C GLN A 74 7.09 -11.55 -7.86
N LYS A 75 6.42 -12.72 -7.89
CA LYS A 75 6.70 -13.77 -8.88
C LYS A 75 6.46 -13.31 -10.32
N TRP A 76 5.39 -12.55 -10.57
CA TRP A 76 5.12 -12.00 -11.90
C TRP A 76 6.20 -10.98 -12.33
N LEU A 77 6.67 -10.15 -11.42
CA LEU A 77 7.79 -9.24 -11.69
C LEU A 77 9.06 -10.03 -12.02
N GLU A 78 9.38 -11.08 -11.27
CA GLU A 78 10.52 -11.95 -11.57
C GLU A 78 10.40 -12.62 -12.94
N GLN A 79 9.21 -13.12 -13.30
CA GLN A 79 8.92 -13.67 -14.63
C GLN A 79 9.05 -12.63 -15.75
N ALA A 80 8.75 -11.37 -15.46
CA ALA A 80 8.93 -10.24 -16.38
C ALA A 80 10.38 -9.72 -16.43
N GLY A 81 11.33 -10.36 -15.74
CA GLY A 81 12.76 -10.03 -15.77
C GLY A 81 13.22 -9.02 -14.71
N PHE A 82 12.38 -8.68 -13.73
CA PHE A 82 12.81 -7.85 -12.59
C PHE A 82 13.57 -8.69 -11.55
N PRO A 83 14.51 -8.10 -10.79
CA PRO A 83 15.24 -8.83 -9.77
C PRO A 83 14.33 -9.25 -8.59
N PRO A 84 14.76 -10.23 -7.78
CA PRO A 84 14.08 -10.55 -6.53
C PRO A 84 13.89 -9.33 -5.64
N ARG A 85 12.79 -9.30 -4.89
CA ARG A 85 12.39 -8.20 -3.99
C ARG A 85 12.08 -6.85 -4.65
N TYR A 86 12.10 -6.75 -5.98
CA TYR A 86 11.84 -5.51 -6.71
C TYR A 86 10.55 -4.82 -6.27
N LEU A 87 9.47 -5.59 -5.99
CA LEU A 87 8.19 -5.04 -5.55
C LEU A 87 8.34 -4.10 -4.35
N HIS A 88 9.15 -4.45 -3.36
CA HIS A 88 9.26 -3.66 -2.14
C HIS A 88 10.46 -2.72 -2.11
N GLU A 89 11.46 -2.95 -2.97
CA GLU A 89 12.69 -2.15 -3.00
C GLU A 89 12.62 -1.00 -4.00
N HIS A 90 11.82 -1.13 -5.06
CA HIS A 90 11.85 -0.23 -6.22
C HIS A 90 10.48 0.24 -6.69
N THR A 91 9.41 -0.04 -5.92
CA THR A 91 8.06 0.42 -6.26
C THR A 91 7.42 1.16 -5.10
N TYR A 92 6.67 2.20 -5.44
CA TYR A 92 5.77 2.85 -4.51
C TYR A 92 4.52 1.98 -4.38
N LEU A 93 4.22 1.52 -3.17
CA LEU A 93 3.14 0.58 -2.91
C LEU A 93 1.97 1.28 -2.23
N SER A 94 0.86 1.37 -2.96
CA SER A 94 -0.35 2.06 -2.54
C SER A 94 -1.58 1.17 -2.64
N SER A 95 -2.70 1.65 -2.10
CA SER A 95 -4.02 1.04 -2.26
C SER A 95 -5.10 2.12 -2.29
N LEU A 96 -6.27 1.79 -2.84
CA LEU A 96 -7.43 2.69 -2.90
C LEU A 96 -7.84 3.14 -1.50
N THR A 97 -7.95 2.20 -0.56
CA THR A 97 -8.11 2.50 0.87
C THR A 97 -6.77 2.38 1.59
N ARG A 98 -6.59 3.15 2.68
CA ARG A 98 -5.32 3.16 3.42
C ARG A 98 -5.28 2.20 4.60
N CYS A 99 -6.42 1.71 5.06
CA CYS A 99 -6.57 0.79 6.20
C CYS A 99 -7.21 -0.53 5.77
N ASP A 100 -7.05 -1.57 6.58
CA ASP A 100 -7.73 -2.86 6.42
C ASP A 100 -9.24 -2.69 6.63
N PRO A 101 -10.07 -2.96 5.59
CA PRO A 101 -11.51 -2.86 5.70
C PRO A 101 -12.12 -4.10 6.38
N GLY A 102 -11.34 -5.08 6.83
CA GLY A 102 -11.80 -6.35 7.37
C GLY A 102 -12.20 -7.33 6.26
N ARG A 103 -12.56 -8.55 6.68
CA ARG A 103 -12.91 -9.63 5.75
C ARG A 103 -14.24 -9.38 5.03
N SER A 104 -14.30 -9.80 3.77
CA SER A 104 -15.54 -9.93 3.01
C SER A 104 -16.49 -10.90 3.73
N PRO A 105 -17.80 -10.58 3.84
CA PRO A 105 -18.81 -11.51 4.35
C PRO A 105 -18.87 -12.83 3.57
N LYS A 106 -18.44 -12.82 2.30
CA LYS A 106 -18.39 -14.00 1.43
C LYS A 106 -17.10 -14.82 1.59
N GLY A 107 -16.19 -14.41 2.48
CA GLY A 107 -14.94 -15.14 2.77
C GLY A 107 -13.86 -15.08 1.67
N ASN A 108 -14.09 -14.38 0.56
CA ASN A 108 -13.22 -14.35 -0.60
C ASN A 108 -12.18 -13.21 -0.61
N GLY A 109 -11.63 -12.88 0.56
CA GLY A 109 -10.64 -11.82 0.75
C GLY A 109 -11.15 -10.64 1.57
N ASP A 110 -10.58 -9.47 1.34
CA ASP A 110 -10.93 -8.24 2.06
C ASP A 110 -12.24 -7.65 1.54
N ARG A 111 -12.95 -6.92 2.40
CA ARG A 111 -14.19 -6.24 2.05
C ARG A 111 -13.91 -5.23 0.93
N ARG A 112 -14.70 -5.30 -0.14
CA ARG A 112 -14.57 -4.40 -1.30
C ARG A 112 -15.07 -2.99 -0.94
N PRO A 113 -14.56 -1.95 -1.63
CA PRO A 113 -15.15 -0.62 -1.55
C PRO A 113 -16.63 -0.67 -1.96
N SER A 114 -17.46 0.19 -1.39
CA SER A 114 -18.81 0.42 -1.92
C SER A 114 -18.74 0.96 -3.35
N PRO A 115 -19.72 0.68 -4.22
CA PRO A 115 -19.84 1.32 -5.53
C PRO A 115 -19.83 2.85 -5.46
#